data_AF-A0A353K3A6-F1
#
_entry.id   AF-A0A353K3A6-F1
#
_cell.length_a   1.000
_cell.length_b   1.000
_cell.length_c   1.000
_cell.angle_alpha   90.00
_cell.angle_beta   90.00
_cell.angle_gamma   90.00
#
_symmetry.space_group_name_H-M   'P 1'
#
loop_
_entity.id
_entity.type
_entity.pdbx_description
1 polymer ?
#
loop_
_entity_poly.entity_id
_entity_poly.type
_entity_poly.pdbx_seq_one_letter_code
_entity_poly.pdbx_strand_id
1 'polypeptide(L)'
;VRMEFVVDTLEYLSKGGRISNVAATVGNLLNIKPIVYTKDGKLEVLDKPRGAKRAYNRMIQYLEEETIDKNLCFCVGNVACTDEANEVIKMIKDTFNINDIYTINAGPSIATYCGPGTIGIYFFTRDEK
;
A
#
# COMPACT_ATOMS: atom_id res chain seq x y z
N VAL A 1 -1.99 -13.80 4.21
CA VAL A 1 -1.19 -12.56 4.01
C VAL A 1 -2.10 -11.54 3.36
N ARG A 2 -2.22 -10.36 3.96
CA ARG A 2 -2.90 -9.21 3.36
C ARG A 2 -1.86 -8.18 2.95
N MET A 3 -2.21 -7.38 1.96
CA MET A 3 -1.41 -6.26 1.52
C MET A 3 -2.30 -5.12 1.08
N GLU A 4 -1.87 -3.92 1.41
CA GLU A 4 -2.40 -2.68 0.90
C GLU A 4 -1.25 -1.76 0.54
N PHE A 5 -1.44 -0.91 -0.47
CA PHE A 5 -0.39 -0.04 -0.95
C PHE A 5 -0.96 1.22 -1.57
N VAL A 6 -0.25 2.32 -1.34
CA VAL A 6 -0.49 3.61 -1.98
C VAL A 6 0.32 3.66 -3.26
N VAL A 7 -0.29 4.10 -4.35
CA VAL A 7 0.40 4.42 -5.61
C VAL A 7 0.24 5.90 -5.94
N ASP A 8 1.18 6.43 -6.72
CA ASP A 8 1.09 7.79 -7.26
C ASP A 8 0.05 7.91 -8.36
N THR A 9 -0.13 6.83 -9.12
CA THR A 9 -1.09 6.75 -10.22
C THR A 9 -1.46 5.30 -10.48
N LEU A 10 -2.69 5.08 -10.95
CA LEU A 10 -3.17 3.77 -11.40
C LEU A 10 -2.68 3.44 -12.82
N GLU A 11 -2.00 4.37 -13.49
CA GLU A 11 -1.54 4.22 -14.88
C GLU A 11 -0.64 2.98 -15.08
N TYR A 12 0.34 2.76 -14.20
CA TYR A 12 1.25 1.62 -14.30
C TYR A 12 0.53 0.28 -14.15
N LEU A 13 -0.34 0.17 -13.13
CA LEU A 13 -1.11 -1.04 -12.88
C LEU A 13 -2.09 -1.32 -14.03
N SER A 14 -2.71 -0.26 -14.56
CA SER A 14 -3.67 -0.32 -15.65
C SER A 14 -3.01 -0.74 -16.97
N LYS A 15 -1.90 -0.09 -17.36
CA LYS A 15 -1.11 -0.49 -18.54
C LYS A 15 -0.53 -1.89 -18.40
N GLY A 16 -0.19 -2.28 -17.17
CA GLY A 16 0.19 -3.64 -16.84
C GLY A 16 -0.96 -4.64 -16.91
N GLY A 17 -2.24 -4.24 -16.92
CA GLY A 17 -3.35 -5.18 -16.81
C GLY A 17 -3.43 -5.90 -15.46
N ARG A 18 -2.82 -5.34 -14.40
CA ARG A 18 -2.79 -5.91 -13.05
C ARG A 18 -3.98 -5.49 -12.20
N ILE A 19 -4.74 -4.49 -12.65
CA ILE A 19 -5.93 -3.99 -11.96
C ILE A 19 -7.11 -3.91 -12.93
N SER A 20 -8.21 -4.56 -12.58
CA SER A 20 -9.40 -4.70 -13.43
C SER A 20 -10.28 -3.45 -13.31
N ASN A 21 -10.98 -3.05 -14.37
CA ASN A 21 -12.02 -2.00 -14.35
C ASN A 21 -11.57 -0.58 -13.97
N VAL A 22 -10.31 -0.22 -14.21
CA VAL A 22 -9.79 1.11 -13.83
C VAL A 22 -9.66 2.08 -15.01
N ALA A 23 -10.08 1.67 -16.20
CA ALA A 23 -10.05 2.50 -17.40
C ALA A 23 -10.76 3.86 -17.21
N ALA A 24 -11.80 3.91 -16.37
CA ALA A 24 -12.53 5.15 -16.03
C ALA A 24 -11.83 6.02 -14.95
N THR A 25 -10.80 5.51 -14.27
CA THR A 25 -10.07 6.20 -13.19
C THR A 25 -8.65 6.61 -13.59
N VAL A 26 -8.18 6.21 -14.79
CA VAL A 26 -6.95 6.74 -15.40
C VAL A 26 -7.23 8.15 -15.92
N GLY A 27 -7.30 9.10 -15.00
CA GLY A 27 -7.38 10.52 -15.31
C GLY A 27 -6.36 11.28 -14.46
N ASN A 28 -5.82 12.37 -14.99
CA ASN A 28 -4.91 13.28 -14.30
C ASN A 28 -5.64 14.10 -13.22
N LEU A 29 -6.28 13.43 -12.27
CA LEU A 29 -6.81 14.07 -11.08
C LEU A 29 -5.61 14.45 -10.21
N LEU A 30 -5.28 15.75 -10.25
CA LEU A 30 -4.09 16.30 -9.62
C LEU A 30 -4.00 15.87 -8.15
N ASN A 31 -2.86 15.25 -7.82
CA ASN A 31 -2.48 14.87 -6.45
C ASN A 31 -3.43 13.88 -5.77
N ILE A 32 -4.15 13.04 -6.51
CA ILE A 32 -4.81 11.85 -5.93
C ILE A 32 -3.77 10.75 -5.75
N LYS A 33 -3.80 10.07 -4.59
CA LYS A 33 -2.90 8.96 -4.24
C LYS A 33 -3.76 7.72 -3.93
N PRO A 34 -4.08 6.89 -4.93
CA PRO A 34 -4.96 5.75 -4.74
C PRO A 34 -4.39 4.72 -3.76
N ILE A 35 -5.26 4.16 -2.94
CA ILE A 35 -4.98 3.01 -2.07
C ILE A 35 -5.53 1.78 -2.75
N VAL A 36 -4.70 0.77 -2.92
CA VAL A 36 -5.00 -0.50 -3.58
C VAL A 36 -4.76 -1.63 -2.60
N TYR A 37 -5.62 -2.64 -2.64
CA TYR A 37 -5.52 -3.83 -1.78
C TYR A 37 -5.80 -5.08 -2.59
N THR A 38 -5.52 -6.23 -2.00
CA THR A 38 -5.83 -7.53 -2.62
C THR A 38 -7.12 -8.10 -2.06
N LYS A 39 -8.07 -8.42 -2.96
CA LYS A 39 -9.31 -9.14 -2.68
C LYS A 39 -9.41 -10.35 -3.61
N ASP A 40 -9.55 -11.55 -3.04
CA ASP A 40 -9.67 -12.81 -3.79
C ASP A 40 -8.57 -13.00 -4.85
N GLY A 41 -7.34 -12.61 -4.51
CA GLY A 41 -6.18 -12.69 -5.41
C GLY A 41 -6.13 -11.64 -6.52
N LYS A 42 -7.04 -10.66 -6.52
CA LYS A 42 -7.10 -9.56 -7.48
C LYS A 42 -6.84 -8.22 -6.81
N LEU A 43 -6.23 -7.29 -7.55
CA LEU A 43 -6.06 -5.93 -7.09
C LEU A 43 -7.35 -5.14 -7.30
N GLU A 44 -7.77 -4.41 -6.26
CA GLU A 44 -8.91 -3.50 -6.28
C GLU A 44 -8.53 -2.15 -5.65
N VAL A 45 -9.19 -1.09 -6.09
CA VAL A 45 -9.03 0.25 -5.49
C VAL A 45 -9.87 0.32 -4.22
N LEU A 46 -9.22 0.51 -3.07
CA LEU A 46 -9.85 0.68 -1.77
C LEU A 46 -10.33 2.12 -1.56
N ASP A 47 -9.47 3.10 -1.87
CA ASP A 47 -9.73 4.52 -1.62
C ASP A 47 -8.92 5.42 -2.58
N LYS A 48 -9.28 6.70 -2.66
CA LYS A 48 -8.65 7.71 -3.53
C LYS A 48 -8.42 9.04 -2.80
N PRO A 49 -7.69 9.06 -1.68
CA PRO A 49 -7.38 10.28 -0.95
C PRO A 49 -6.54 11.24 -1.78
N ARG A 50 -6.73 12.54 -1.53
CA ARG A 50 -5.93 13.62 -2.16
C ARG A 50 -4.73 13.97 -1.28
N GLY A 51 -3.53 13.77 -1.81
CA GLY A 51 -2.25 14.08 -1.17
C GLY A 51 -1.70 12.93 -0.32
N ALA A 52 -0.36 12.80 -0.33
CA ALA A 52 0.37 11.71 0.33
C ALA A 52 0.03 11.58 1.81
N LYS A 53 0.07 12.68 2.58
CA LYS A 53 -0.23 12.66 4.02
C LYS A 53 -1.62 12.08 4.33
N ARG A 54 -2.64 12.44 3.53
CA ARG A 54 -3.99 11.88 3.71
C ARG A 54 -4.03 10.41 3.31
N ALA A 55 -3.31 10.02 2.27
CA ALA A 55 -3.20 8.63 1.86
C ALA A 55 -2.55 7.75 2.92
N TYR A 56 -1.44 8.18 3.51
CA TYR A 56 -0.75 7.42 4.56
C TYR A 56 -1.60 7.31 5.82
N ASN A 57 -2.22 8.41 6.28
CA ASN A 57 -3.17 8.36 7.40
C ASN A 57 -4.33 7.39 7.13
N ARG A 58 -4.86 7.40 5.90
CA ARG A 58 -5.99 6.55 5.53
C ARG A 58 -5.58 5.08 5.42
N MET A 59 -4.38 4.80 4.91
CA MET A 59 -3.76 3.47 4.94
C MET A 59 -3.61 2.97 6.37
N ILE A 60 -3.07 3.78 7.29
CA ILE A 60 -2.99 3.41 8.72
C ILE A 60 -4.37 3.11 9.32
N GLN A 61 -5.41 3.88 8.98
CA GLN A 61 -6.77 3.60 9.44
C GLN A 61 -7.32 2.26 8.93
N TYR A 62 -7.08 1.91 7.66
CA TYR A 62 -7.46 0.59 7.15
C TYR A 62 -6.69 -0.54 7.86
N LEU A 63 -5.41 -0.32 8.14
CA LEU A 63 -4.62 -1.24 8.94
C LEU A 63 -5.13 -1.37 10.40
N GLU A 64 -5.71 -0.32 10.98
CA GLU A 64 -6.36 -0.37 12.32
C GLU A 64 -7.63 -1.23 12.34
N GLU A 65 -8.31 -1.37 11.20
CA GLU A 65 -9.49 -2.23 11.04
C GLU A 65 -9.12 -3.72 10.93
N GLU A 66 -7.83 -4.05 10.82
CA GLU A 66 -7.33 -5.41 10.62
C GLU A 66 -6.88 -6.09 11.92
N THR A 67 -7.14 -7.40 12.03
CA THR A 67 -6.65 -8.21 13.16
C THR A 67 -5.23 -8.70 12.91
N ILE A 68 -4.26 -7.79 12.95
CA ILE A 68 -2.84 -8.05 12.65
C ILE A 68 -2.25 -9.07 13.64
N ASP A 69 -1.59 -10.11 13.12
CA ASP A 69 -0.78 -11.00 13.93
C ASP A 69 0.63 -10.44 14.14
N LYS A 70 0.83 -9.77 15.29
CA LYS A 70 2.12 -9.15 15.67
C LYS A 70 3.25 -10.15 15.96
N ASN A 71 2.95 -11.44 16.03
CA ASN A 71 3.96 -12.49 16.20
C ASN A 71 4.58 -12.94 14.87
N LEU A 72 4.00 -12.50 13.75
CA LEU A 72 4.46 -12.83 12.40
C LEU A 72 5.10 -11.60 11.74
N CYS A 73 5.74 -11.85 10.61
CA CYS A 73 6.45 -10.82 9.87
C CYS A 73 5.53 -9.68 9.42
N PHE A 74 5.97 -8.44 9.71
CA PHE A 74 5.40 -7.22 9.15
C PHE A 74 6.43 -6.59 8.21
N CYS A 75 6.02 -6.20 7.00
CA CYS A 75 6.92 -5.63 6.02
C CYS A 75 6.37 -4.34 5.40
N VAL A 76 7.26 -3.37 5.17
CA VAL A 76 7.01 -2.16 4.38
C VAL A 76 7.92 -2.18 3.15
N GLY A 77 7.30 -2.14 1.97
CA GLY A 77 7.97 -2.07 0.68
C GLY A 77 7.82 -0.70 0.03
N ASN A 78 8.82 -0.23 -0.71
CA ASN A 78 8.73 1.02 -1.45
C ASN A 78 9.31 0.92 -2.88
N VAL A 79 8.90 1.85 -3.75
CA VAL A 79 9.46 2.02 -5.10
C VAL A 79 9.99 3.44 -5.25
N ALA A 80 11.29 3.63 -5.07
CA ALA A 80 11.97 4.92 -5.22
C ALA A 80 11.39 6.05 -4.35
N CYS A 81 10.98 5.74 -3.11
CA CYS A 81 10.41 6.68 -2.15
C CYS A 81 10.73 6.28 -0.70
N THR A 82 12.02 6.11 -0.41
CA THR A 82 12.53 5.61 0.89
C THR A 82 12.16 6.53 2.05
N ASP A 83 12.19 7.84 1.85
CA ASP A 83 11.93 8.80 2.92
C ASP A 83 10.46 8.77 3.35
N GLU A 84 9.54 8.75 2.39
CA GLU A 84 8.12 8.57 2.65
C GLU A 84 7.80 7.20 3.26
N ALA A 85 8.52 6.15 2.86
CA ALA A 85 8.40 4.84 3.50
C ALA A 85 8.83 4.88 4.96
N ASN A 86 9.90 5.62 5.30
CA ASN A 86 10.33 5.81 6.68
C ASN A 86 9.31 6.58 7.52
N GLU A 87 8.60 7.56 6.93
CA GLU A 87 7.47 8.23 7.58
C GLU A 87 6.36 7.24 7.92
N VAL A 88 5.96 6.40 6.96
CA VAL A 88 4.94 5.36 7.16
C VAL A 88 5.37 4.35 8.22
N ILE A 89 6.63 3.89 8.20
CA ILE A 89 7.18 2.97 9.21
C ILE A 89 7.07 3.58 10.61
N LYS A 90 7.39 4.86 10.76
CA LYS A 90 7.26 5.56 12.03
C LYS A 90 5.81 5.58 12.51
N MET A 91 4.86 5.90 11.62
CA MET A 91 3.43 5.88 11.95
C MET A 91 2.98 4.49 12.42
N ILE A 92 3.43 3.42 11.76
CA ILE A 92 3.09 2.04 12.13
C ILE A 92 3.65 1.68 13.52
N LYS A 93 4.90 2.06 13.80
CA LYS A 93 5.53 1.86 15.11
C LYS A 93 4.75 2.55 16.22
N ASP A 94 4.44 3.83 16.01
CA ASP A 94 3.75 4.67 16.99
C ASP A 94 2.31 4.19 17.24
N THR A 95 1.58 3.75 16.21
CA THR A 95 0.18 3.31 16.32
C THR A 95 0.03 1.88 16.84
N PHE A 96 0.84 0.93 16.34
CA PHE A 96 0.61 -0.49 16.58
C PHE A 96 1.59 -1.15 17.56
N ASN A 97 2.63 -0.43 17.99
CA ASN A 97 3.73 -1.00 18.79
C ASN A 97 4.37 -2.22 18.11
N ILE A 98 4.56 -2.16 16.78
CA ILE A 98 5.24 -3.17 15.97
C ILE A 98 6.65 -2.64 15.68
N ASN A 99 7.65 -3.12 16.43
CA ASN A 99 9.02 -2.60 16.32
C ASN A 99 9.85 -3.28 15.24
N ASP A 100 9.59 -4.58 15.01
CA ASP A 100 10.28 -5.40 14.03
C ASP A 100 9.56 -5.34 12.69
N ILE A 101 9.94 -4.35 11.88
CA ILE A 101 9.40 -4.13 10.53
C ILE A 101 10.51 -4.39 9.52
N TYR A 102 10.28 -5.35 8.63
CA TYR A 102 11.16 -5.59 7.49
C TYR A 102 10.94 -4.52 6.44
N THR A 103 12.03 -3.92 5.95
CA THR A 103 11.97 -2.92 4.88
C THR A 103 12.53 -3.48 3.59
N ILE A 104 11.87 -3.17 2.46
CA ILE A 104 12.30 -3.65 1.15
C ILE A 104 12.15 -2.58 0.08
N ASN A 105 13.17 -2.44 -0.77
CA ASN A 105 13.04 -1.76 -2.06
C ASN A 105 12.49 -2.77 -3.05
N ALA A 106 11.33 -2.47 -3.65
CA ALA A 106 10.68 -3.43 -4.53
C ALA A 106 11.56 -3.73 -5.76
N GLY A 107 11.65 -5.00 -6.11
CA GLY A 107 12.39 -5.43 -7.30
C GLY A 107 11.77 -4.94 -8.62
N PRO A 108 12.50 -5.06 -9.74
CA PRO A 108 12.10 -4.50 -11.03
C PRO A 108 10.70 -4.94 -11.51
N SER A 109 10.33 -6.19 -11.25
CA SER A 109 9.02 -6.73 -11.66
C SER A 109 7.87 -5.99 -10.97
N ILE A 110 7.96 -5.74 -9.66
CA ILE A 110 6.94 -5.01 -8.91
C ILE A 110 7.00 -3.52 -9.26
N ALA A 111 8.19 -2.94 -9.31
CA ALA A 111 8.39 -1.53 -9.63
C ALA A 111 7.80 -1.16 -11.01
N THR A 112 7.90 -2.05 -12.00
CA THR A 112 7.34 -1.84 -13.35
C THR A 112 5.82 -1.67 -13.33
N TYR A 113 5.11 -2.42 -12.49
CA TYR A 113 3.64 -2.42 -12.48
C TYR A 113 3.05 -1.45 -11.46
N CYS A 114 3.74 -1.17 -10.34
CA CYS A 114 3.23 -0.22 -9.35
C CYS A 114 3.69 1.22 -9.64
N GLY A 115 4.87 1.38 -10.25
CA GLY A 115 5.48 2.68 -10.54
C GLY A 115 6.18 3.32 -9.33
N PRO A 116 6.98 4.37 -9.57
CA PRO A 116 7.66 5.13 -8.52
C PRO A 116 6.67 5.83 -7.58
N GLY A 117 7.09 6.05 -6.34
CA GLY A 117 6.24 6.63 -5.28
C GLY A 117 5.33 5.61 -4.59
N THR A 118 5.38 4.34 -4.99
CA THR A 118 4.59 3.29 -4.36
C THR A 118 5.11 2.95 -2.97
N ILE A 119 4.22 2.89 -1.98
CA ILE A 119 4.50 2.35 -0.65
C ILE A 119 3.48 1.27 -0.36
N GLY A 120 3.94 0.07 -0.01
CA GLY A 120 3.08 -1.04 0.37
C GLY A 120 3.38 -1.55 1.76
N ILE A 121 2.35 -2.00 2.45
CA ILE A 121 2.46 -2.72 3.71
C ILE A 121 1.97 -4.16 3.52
N TYR A 122 2.63 -5.09 4.18
CA TYR A 122 2.37 -6.51 4.07
C TYR A 122 2.35 -7.11 5.47
N PHE A 123 1.28 -7.82 5.79
CA PHE A 123 1.07 -8.34 7.14
C PHE A 123 0.25 -9.63 7.12
N PHE A 124 0.33 -10.36 8.22
CA PHE A 124 -0.53 -11.50 8.49
C PHE A 124 -1.68 -11.06 9.37
N THR A 125 -2.87 -11.57 9.07
CA THR A 125 -4.04 -11.47 9.94
C THR A 125 -4.19 -12.77 10.69
N ARG A 126 -4.71 -12.71 11.93
CA ARG A 126 -5.20 -13.91 12.60
C ARG A 126 -6.52 -14.31 11.94
N ASP A 127 -6.67 -15.59 11.62
CA ASP A 127 -7.98 -16.10 11.25
C ASP A 127 -8.90 -15.93 12.46
N GLU A 128 -10.05 -15.29 12.28
CA GLU A 128 -11.15 -15.42 13.23
C GLU A 128 -11.54 -16.90 13.20
N LYS A 129 -11.31 -17.60 14.32
CA LYS A 129 -11.89 -18.92 14.54
C LYS A 129 -13.40 -18.82 14.66
#